data_AF-A0A7C4N8A5-F1
#
_entry.id   AF-A0A7C4N8A5-F1
#
_cell.length_a   1.000
_cell.length_b   1.000
_cell.length_c   1.000
_cell.angle_alpha   90.00
_cell.angle_beta   90.00
_cell.angle_gamma   90.00
#
_symmetry.space_group_name_H-M   'P 1'
#
loop_
_entity.id
_entity.type
_entity.pdbx_description
1 polymer ?
#
loop_
_entity_poly.entity_id
_entity_poly.type
_entity_poly.pdbx_seq_one_letter_code
_entity_poly.pdbx_strand_id
1 'polypeptide(L)'
;MRQRTYELWYALAAMIGIALVYVPVAVQGVPRASGVFGHGLGIIGFLLMLSTETLYSIRKRTRGKAIGRLSTWLQIHIFTGIIGPFLVLLHSSWKFNGLAGVLMLMTAVIVISGFIGRYIYTAVPRTVDGAEVALRDLEGQIAQIDARLQALGLAARSIPAAPPVGGVGAVLGRWLHRWRYRRQIGATLKTLAAADPTSARQLRRLLDERFRWQRQIDSLATARRLLAVWHTIHIPIGVALFTVAGIHIVETLYYATFIK
;
A
#
# COMPACT_ATOMS: atom_id res chain seq x y z
N MET A 1 -1.47 -10.90 14.63
CA MET A 1 -0.74 -11.98 13.93
C MET A 1 -0.35 -11.53 12.52
N ARG A 2 0.95 -11.36 12.25
CA ARG A 2 1.50 -10.96 10.94
C ARG A 2 1.36 -12.16 9.99
N GLN A 3 0.36 -12.15 9.11
CA GLN A 3 0.20 -13.23 8.14
C GLN A 3 1.45 -13.26 7.24
N ARG A 4 2.09 -14.43 7.14
CA ARG A 4 3.23 -14.65 6.24
C ARG A 4 2.78 -14.35 4.81
N THR A 5 3.49 -13.43 4.17
CA THR A 5 3.23 -12.97 2.80
C THR A 5 3.88 -13.94 1.81
N TYR A 6 3.14 -14.97 1.42
CA TYR A 6 3.61 -15.95 0.43
C TYR A 6 3.21 -15.59 -1.01
N GLU A 7 2.26 -14.66 -1.19
CA GLU A 7 1.72 -14.29 -2.49
C GLU A 7 2.80 -13.78 -3.46
N LEU A 8 3.78 -13.01 -2.98
CA LEU A 8 4.89 -12.53 -3.81
C LEU A 8 5.84 -13.65 -4.22
N TRP A 9 6.08 -14.63 -3.34
CA TRP A 9 6.91 -15.77 -3.66
C TRP A 9 6.24 -16.67 -4.69
N TYR A 10 4.94 -16.88 -4.57
CA TYR A 10 4.16 -17.61 -5.58
C TYR A 10 4.13 -16.85 -6.92
N ALA A 11 3.92 -15.53 -6.91
CA ALA A 11 3.97 -14.73 -8.13
C ALA A 11 5.34 -14.78 -8.79
N LEU A 12 6.43 -14.66 -8.01
CA LEU A 12 7.79 -14.78 -8.51
C LEU A 12 8.07 -16.15 -9.11
N ALA A 13 7.70 -17.23 -8.42
CA ALA A 13 7.88 -18.59 -8.92
C ALA A 13 7.09 -18.82 -10.23
N ALA A 14 5.85 -18.30 -10.31
CA ALA A 14 5.04 -18.37 -11.52
C ALA A 14 5.66 -17.55 -12.67
N MET A 15 6.16 -16.33 -12.40
CA MET A 15 6.87 -15.53 -13.40
C MET A 15 8.11 -16.25 -13.94
N ILE A 16 8.89 -16.88 -13.06
CA ILE A 16 10.05 -17.69 -13.47
C ILE A 16 9.60 -18.87 -14.34
N GLY A 17 8.56 -19.60 -13.93
CA GLY A 17 8.01 -20.70 -14.73
C GLY A 17 7.54 -20.25 -16.12
N ILE A 18 6.82 -19.13 -16.20
CA ILE A 18 6.39 -18.51 -17.46
C ILE A 18 7.60 -18.10 -18.30
N ALA A 19 8.62 -17.48 -17.69
CA ALA A 19 9.83 -17.07 -18.37
C ALA A 19 10.62 -18.26 -18.94
N LEU A 20 10.70 -19.38 -18.20
CA LEU A 20 11.35 -20.61 -18.66
C LEU A 20 10.67 -21.21 -19.89
N VAL A 21 9.35 -21.03 -20.04
CA VAL A 21 8.61 -21.44 -21.24
C VAL A 21 8.78 -20.40 -22.37
N TYR A 22 8.74 -19.11 -22.04
CA TYR A 22 8.77 -18.03 -23.02
C TYR A 22 10.14 -17.83 -23.67
N VAL A 23 11.23 -17.87 -22.89
CA VAL A 23 12.59 -17.55 -23.36
C VAL A 23 13.05 -18.47 -24.50
N PRO A 24 12.90 -19.81 -24.44
CA PRO A 24 13.29 -20.68 -25.54
C PRO A 24 12.57 -20.35 -26.85
N VAL A 25 11.28 -19.99 -26.79
CA VAL A 25 10.50 -19.57 -27.96
C VAL A 25 11.02 -18.23 -28.48
N ALA A 26 11.27 -17.27 -27.59
CA ALA A 26 11.74 -15.93 -27.95
C ALA A 26 13.14 -15.93 -28.57
N VAL A 27 14.02 -16.85 -28.17
CA VAL A 27 15.37 -17.03 -28.73
C VAL A 27 15.32 -17.43 -30.21
N GLN A 28 14.29 -18.19 -30.62
CA GLN A 28 14.09 -18.57 -32.03
C GLN A 28 13.41 -17.46 -32.85
N GLY A 29 12.89 -16.43 -32.18
CA GLY A 29 12.19 -15.31 -32.78
C GLY A 29 11.09 -14.84 -31.83
N VAL A 30 11.09 -13.55 -31.49
CA VAL A 30 10.11 -12.97 -30.57
C VAL A 30 8.69 -13.25 -31.09
N PRO A 31 7.83 -13.95 -30.32
CA PRO A 31 6.47 -14.26 -30.75
C PRO A 31 5.72 -13.00 -31.11
N ARG A 32 5.14 -12.96 -32.31
CA ARG A 32 4.30 -11.83 -32.73
C ARG A 32 3.03 -11.79 -31.88
N ALA A 33 2.62 -10.60 -31.46
CA ALA A 33 1.38 -10.37 -30.72
C ALA A 33 0.14 -10.99 -31.39
N SER A 34 0.10 -11.01 -32.73
CA SER A 34 -0.99 -11.60 -33.54
C SER A 34 -0.85 -13.11 -33.79
N GLY A 35 0.29 -13.73 -33.48
CA GLY A 35 0.48 -15.17 -33.61
C GLY A 35 -0.24 -15.91 -32.49
N VAL A 36 -0.56 -17.20 -32.69
CA VAL A 36 -1.32 -18.03 -31.72
C VAL A 36 -0.73 -17.94 -30.30
N PHE A 37 0.59 -18.06 -30.18
CA PHE A 37 1.27 -17.99 -28.88
C PHE A 37 1.17 -16.59 -28.25
N GLY A 38 1.50 -15.54 -28.99
CA GLY A 38 1.41 -14.15 -28.50
C GLY A 38 -0.02 -13.77 -28.13
N HIS A 39 -1.01 -14.13 -28.96
CA HIS A 39 -2.42 -13.84 -28.72
C HIS A 39 -2.95 -14.59 -27.49
N GLY A 40 -2.54 -15.84 -27.30
CA GLY A 40 -2.85 -16.61 -26.09
C GLY A 40 -2.34 -15.94 -24.81
N LEU A 41 -1.11 -15.41 -24.82
CA LEU A 41 -0.56 -14.62 -23.70
C LEU A 41 -1.41 -13.38 -23.43
N GLY A 42 -1.87 -12.69 -24.48
CA GLY A 42 -2.73 -11.53 -24.38
C GLY A 42 -4.09 -11.85 -23.74
N ILE A 43 -4.76 -12.91 -24.19
CA ILE A 43 -6.06 -13.36 -23.65
C ILE A 43 -5.92 -13.75 -22.18
N ILE A 44 -4.97 -14.64 -21.86
CA ILE A 44 -4.79 -15.12 -20.48
C ILE A 44 -4.38 -13.95 -19.58
N GLY A 45 -3.46 -13.10 -20.03
CA GLY A 45 -3.03 -11.90 -19.31
C GLY A 45 -4.18 -10.95 -19.02
N PHE A 46 -5.00 -10.64 -20.03
CA PHE A 46 -6.19 -9.80 -19.89
C PHE A 46 -7.23 -10.41 -18.94
N LEU A 47 -7.51 -11.72 -19.04
CA LEU A 47 -8.46 -12.39 -18.14
C LEU A 47 -7.99 -12.36 -16.69
N LEU A 48 -6.68 -12.55 -16.44
CA LEU A 48 -6.12 -12.42 -15.09
C LEU A 48 -6.20 -10.98 -14.58
N MET A 49 -5.89 -9.99 -15.43
CA MET A 49 -6.07 -8.57 -15.08
C MET A 49 -7.54 -8.28 -14.76
N LEU A 50 -8.48 -8.71 -15.61
CA LEU A 50 -9.92 -8.50 -15.39
C LEU A 50 -10.41 -9.19 -14.11
N SER A 51 -9.89 -10.38 -13.82
CA SER A 51 -10.20 -11.09 -12.56
C SER A 51 -9.73 -10.30 -11.33
N THR A 52 -8.63 -9.55 -11.45
CA THR A 52 -8.07 -8.70 -10.38
C THR A 52 -9.04 -7.60 -9.99
N GLU A 53 -9.64 -6.93 -10.97
CA GLU A 53 -10.57 -5.83 -10.76
C GLU A 53 -11.96 -6.32 -10.32
N THR A 54 -12.45 -7.41 -10.94
CA THR A 54 -13.83 -7.89 -10.76
C THR A 54 -14.00 -8.75 -9.52
N LEU A 55 -13.19 -9.80 -9.34
CA LEU A 55 -13.41 -10.79 -8.29
C LEU A 55 -13.25 -10.19 -6.89
N TYR A 56 -12.26 -9.32 -6.70
CA TYR A 56 -12.06 -8.62 -5.43
C TYR A 56 -13.21 -7.66 -5.14
N SER A 57 -13.65 -6.88 -6.14
CA SER A 57 -14.75 -5.94 -6.00
C SER A 57 -16.08 -6.63 -5.67
N ILE A 58 -16.38 -7.75 -6.36
CA ILE A 58 -17.56 -8.59 -6.08
C ILE A 58 -17.49 -9.11 -4.66
N ARG A 59 -16.38 -9.75 -4.26
CA ARG A 59 -16.20 -10.30 -2.93
C ARG A 59 -16.35 -9.26 -1.82
N LYS A 60 -15.85 -8.03 -2.04
CA LYS A 60 -15.94 -6.93 -1.07
C LYS A 60 -17.38 -6.46 -0.87
N ARG A 61 -18.23 -6.57 -1.91
CA ARG A 61 -19.65 -6.18 -1.86
C ARG A 61 -20.55 -7.29 -1.31
N THR A 62 -20.15 -8.56 -1.44
CA THR A 62 -20.89 -9.70 -0.89
C THR A 62 -20.79 -9.77 0.63
N ARG A 63 -21.88 -9.45 1.35
CA ARG A 63 -21.99 -9.50 2.82
C ARG A 63 -22.55 -10.83 3.40
N GLY A 64 -23.04 -11.73 2.55
CA GLY A 64 -23.69 -13.00 2.95
C GLY A 64 -22.75 -14.22 3.04
N LYS A 65 -23.17 -15.39 2.50
CA LYS A 65 -22.36 -16.62 2.36
C LYS A 65 -21.18 -16.43 1.38
N ALA A 66 -20.25 -15.55 1.73
CA ALA A 66 -19.09 -15.27 0.91
C ALA A 66 -18.09 -16.43 1.00
N ILE A 67 -17.74 -16.99 -0.16
CA ILE A 67 -16.74 -18.05 -0.27
C ILE A 67 -15.38 -17.48 0.13
N GLY A 68 -14.70 -18.14 1.08
CA GLY A 68 -13.33 -17.82 1.46
C GLY A 68 -13.14 -16.50 2.25
N ARG A 69 -11.96 -16.39 2.86
CA ARG A 69 -11.56 -15.24 3.69
C ARG A 69 -11.17 -14.05 2.79
N LEU A 70 -11.51 -12.82 3.20
CA LEU A 70 -11.15 -11.59 2.46
C LEU A 70 -9.62 -11.47 2.22
N SER A 71 -8.81 -11.93 3.17
CA SER A 71 -7.34 -11.97 3.01
C SER A 71 -6.88 -12.84 1.84
N THR A 72 -7.58 -13.96 1.57
CA THR A 72 -7.27 -14.85 0.45
C THR A 72 -7.61 -14.18 -0.88
N TRP A 73 -8.74 -13.46 -0.96
CA TRP A 73 -9.09 -12.70 -2.16
C TRP A 73 -8.13 -11.55 -2.44
N LEU A 74 -7.59 -10.91 -1.40
CA LEU A 74 -6.51 -9.93 -1.57
C LEU A 74 -5.22 -10.58 -2.08
N GLN A 75 -4.88 -11.78 -1.61
CA GLN A 75 -3.73 -12.54 -2.14
C GLN A 75 -3.93 -12.91 -3.61
N ILE A 76 -5.14 -13.37 -3.97
CA ILE A 76 -5.50 -13.65 -5.37
C ILE A 76 -5.37 -12.36 -6.20
N HIS A 77 -5.94 -11.25 -5.76
CA HIS A 77 -5.83 -9.94 -6.43
C HIS A 77 -4.39 -9.52 -6.66
N ILE A 78 -3.51 -9.63 -5.65
CA ILE A 78 -2.09 -9.31 -5.81
C ILE A 78 -1.43 -10.26 -6.81
N PHE A 79 -1.72 -11.56 -6.74
CA PHE A 79 -1.14 -12.55 -7.64
C PHE A 79 -1.57 -12.32 -9.10
N THR A 80 -2.87 -12.22 -9.36
CA THR A 80 -3.42 -11.99 -10.71
C THR A 80 -3.03 -10.61 -11.24
N GLY A 81 -2.92 -9.61 -10.36
CA GLY A 81 -2.45 -8.25 -10.67
C GLY A 81 -0.95 -8.15 -10.96
N ILE A 82 -0.18 -9.21 -10.74
CA ILE A 82 1.24 -9.30 -11.15
C ILE A 82 1.37 -10.18 -12.39
N ILE A 83 0.78 -11.38 -12.37
CA ILE A 83 0.90 -12.35 -13.46
C ILE A 83 0.19 -11.88 -14.74
N GLY A 84 -1.00 -11.28 -14.60
CA GLY A 84 -1.74 -10.73 -15.75
C GLY A 84 -0.92 -9.70 -16.53
N PRO A 85 -0.46 -8.61 -15.89
CA PRO A 85 0.42 -7.62 -16.53
C PRO A 85 1.72 -8.20 -17.08
N PHE A 86 2.32 -9.18 -16.41
CA PHE A 86 3.51 -9.86 -16.91
C PHE A 86 3.24 -10.59 -18.24
N LEU A 87 2.12 -11.31 -18.35
CA LEU A 87 1.73 -11.95 -19.62
C LEU A 87 1.41 -10.93 -20.72
N VAL A 88 0.76 -9.81 -20.38
CA VAL A 88 0.48 -8.72 -21.34
C VAL A 88 1.78 -8.05 -21.80
N LEU A 89 2.78 -7.91 -20.92
CA LEU A 89 4.11 -7.44 -21.30
C LEU A 89 4.73 -8.38 -22.34
N LEU A 90 4.69 -9.69 -22.12
CA LEU A 90 5.21 -10.67 -23.09
C LEU A 90 4.41 -10.69 -24.40
N HIS A 91 3.09 -10.48 -24.35
CA HIS A 91 2.23 -10.34 -25.52
C HIS A 91 2.65 -9.17 -26.44
N SER A 92 3.18 -8.08 -25.88
CA SER A 92 3.56 -6.88 -26.65
C SER A 92 4.72 -7.09 -27.64
N SER A 93 5.40 -8.25 -27.58
CA SER A 93 6.59 -8.53 -28.40
C SER A 93 7.69 -7.47 -28.26
N TRP A 94 7.77 -6.78 -27.12
CA TRP A 94 8.67 -5.64 -26.87
C TRP A 94 8.44 -4.43 -27.80
N LYS A 95 7.23 -4.28 -28.35
CA LYS A 95 6.83 -3.15 -29.20
C LYS A 95 5.84 -2.25 -28.46
N PHE A 96 6.21 -0.99 -28.25
CA PHE A 96 5.45 -0.03 -27.45
C PHE A 96 5.01 1.19 -28.26
N ASN A 97 4.31 0.96 -29.36
CA ASN A 97 3.88 2.03 -30.27
C ASN A 97 2.36 2.27 -30.19
N GLY A 98 1.93 3.50 -30.44
CA GLY A 98 0.52 3.87 -30.51
C GLY A 98 -0.27 3.50 -29.24
N LEU A 99 -1.51 3.01 -29.43
CA LEU A 99 -2.41 2.64 -28.35
C LEU A 99 -1.83 1.54 -27.42
N ALA A 100 -1.13 0.57 -28.00
CA ALA A 100 -0.50 -0.52 -27.25
C ALA A 100 0.60 -0.02 -26.30
N GLY A 101 1.39 0.99 -26.74
CA GLY A 101 2.38 1.65 -25.88
C GLY A 101 1.75 2.39 -24.70
N VAL A 102 0.68 3.13 -24.95
CA VAL A 102 -0.08 3.84 -23.90
C VAL A 102 -0.67 2.84 -22.90
N LEU A 103 -1.27 1.75 -23.37
CA LEU A 103 -1.79 0.68 -22.52
C LEU A 103 -0.70 0.03 -21.67
N MET A 104 0.49 -0.19 -22.23
CA MET A 104 1.62 -0.71 -21.46
C MET A 104 2.07 0.26 -20.36
N LEU A 105 2.13 1.55 -20.67
CA LEU A 105 2.46 2.59 -19.69
C LEU A 105 1.43 2.63 -18.55
N MET A 106 0.14 2.64 -18.89
CA MET A 106 -0.95 2.59 -17.89
C MET A 106 -0.88 1.31 -17.04
N THR A 107 -0.56 0.17 -17.67
CA THR A 107 -0.37 -1.12 -16.99
C THR A 107 0.81 -1.05 -16.01
N ALA A 108 1.94 -0.45 -16.41
CA ALA A 108 3.08 -0.26 -15.50
C ALA A 108 2.72 0.67 -14.33
N VAL A 109 2.04 1.78 -14.59
CA VAL A 109 1.58 2.74 -13.57
C VAL A 109 0.65 2.07 -12.55
N ILE A 110 -0.33 1.29 -13.00
CA ILE A 110 -1.27 0.63 -12.07
C ILE A 110 -0.58 -0.43 -11.22
N VAL A 111 0.37 -1.20 -11.79
CA VAL A 111 1.15 -2.20 -11.05
C VAL A 111 2.02 -1.52 -9.98
N ILE A 112 2.77 -0.49 -10.35
CA ILE A 112 3.60 0.29 -9.40
C ILE A 112 2.72 0.91 -8.31
N SER A 113 1.58 1.49 -8.68
CA SER A 113 0.59 2.02 -7.74
C SER A 113 0.06 0.94 -6.80
N GLY A 114 -0.17 -0.29 -7.29
CA GLY A 114 -0.57 -1.44 -6.48
C GLY A 114 0.46 -1.81 -5.41
N PHE A 115 1.76 -1.80 -5.76
CA PHE A 115 2.84 -2.01 -4.77
C PHE A 115 2.86 -0.93 -3.69
N ILE A 116 2.66 0.34 -4.07
CA ILE A 116 2.55 1.46 -3.12
C ILE A 116 1.35 1.24 -2.19
N GLY A 117 0.20 0.86 -2.74
CA GLY A 117 -1.02 0.53 -1.98
C GLY A 117 -0.78 -0.59 -0.97
N ARG A 118 -0.12 -1.68 -1.39
CA ARG A 118 0.24 -2.81 -0.52
C ARG A 118 1.17 -2.37 0.61
N TYR A 119 2.19 -1.56 0.32
CA TYR A 119 3.10 -1.04 1.34
C TYR A 119 2.33 -0.25 2.41
N ILE A 120 1.45 0.67 2.00
CA ILE A 120 0.61 1.45 2.93
C ILE A 120 -0.37 0.54 3.69
N TYR A 121 -1.00 -0.43 3.01
CA TYR A 121 -1.96 -1.35 3.61
C TYR A 121 -1.35 -2.20 4.74
N THR A 122 -0.07 -2.60 4.63
CA THR A 122 0.60 -3.35 5.71
C THR A 122 0.84 -2.53 6.98
N ALA A 123 0.78 -1.20 6.90
CA ALA A 123 0.95 -0.30 8.02
C ALA A 123 -0.35 0.03 8.79
N VAL A 124 -1.53 -0.31 8.23
CA VAL A 124 -2.84 0.04 8.82
C VAL A 124 -3.49 -1.20 9.48
N PRO A 125 -3.98 -1.10 10.73
CA PRO A 125 -4.85 -2.10 11.37
C PRO A 125 -6.06 -2.41 10.49
N ARG A 126 -6.34 -3.70 10.30
CA ARG A 126 -7.18 -4.23 9.22
C ARG A 126 -8.68 -3.97 9.38
N THR A 127 -9.16 -3.67 10.59
CA THR A 127 -10.57 -3.47 10.89
C THR A 127 -10.79 -2.09 11.49
N VAL A 128 -11.94 -1.48 11.22
CA VAL A 128 -12.35 -0.22 11.85
C VAL A 128 -12.38 -0.40 13.36
N ASP A 129 -12.98 -1.50 13.83
CA ASP A 129 -12.99 -1.88 15.25
C ASP A 129 -11.59 -2.08 15.81
N GLY A 130 -10.67 -2.71 15.06
CA GLY A 130 -9.29 -2.91 15.49
C GLY A 130 -8.47 -1.62 15.49
N ALA A 131 -8.78 -0.68 14.61
CA ALA A 131 -8.19 0.65 14.61
C ALA A 131 -8.75 1.52 15.73
N GLU A 132 -10.05 1.42 16.03
CA GLU A 132 -10.70 2.11 17.15
C GLU A 132 -10.25 1.56 18.50
N VAL A 133 -10.13 0.25 18.65
CA VAL A 133 -9.57 -0.40 19.84
C VAL A 133 -8.11 0.02 20.01
N ALA A 134 -7.28 -0.07 18.96
CA ALA A 134 -5.89 0.38 19.02
C ALA A 134 -5.78 1.87 19.36
N LEU A 135 -6.66 2.72 18.82
CA LEU A 135 -6.69 4.14 19.14
C LEU A 135 -7.08 4.37 20.62
N ARG A 136 -8.15 3.71 21.10
CA ARG A 136 -8.60 3.79 22.50
C ARG A 136 -7.53 3.31 23.48
N ASP A 137 -6.84 2.22 23.15
CA ASP A 137 -5.74 1.70 23.96
C ASP A 137 -4.57 2.70 24.03
N LEU A 138 -4.26 3.37 22.92
CA LEU A 138 -3.21 4.39 22.84
C LEU A 138 -3.61 5.68 23.59
N GLU A 139 -4.86 6.12 23.44
CA GLU A 139 -5.42 7.26 24.17
C GLU A 139 -5.45 6.98 25.68
N GLY A 140 -5.81 5.77 26.09
CA GLY A 140 -5.77 5.33 27.49
C GLY A 140 -4.36 5.37 28.08
N GLN A 141 -3.34 4.95 27.32
CA GLN A 141 -1.94 5.04 27.74
C GLN A 141 -1.47 6.50 27.87
N ILE A 142 -1.88 7.38 26.96
CA ILE A 142 -1.57 8.81 27.06
C ILE A 142 -2.25 9.40 28.31
N ALA A 143 -3.52 9.07 28.57
CA ALA A 143 -4.24 9.54 29.75
C ALA A 143 -3.59 9.08 31.06
N GLN A 144 -3.10 7.83 31.14
CA GLN A 144 -2.35 7.35 32.30
C GLN A 144 -1.04 8.09 32.50
N ILE A 145 -0.31 8.40 31.43
CA ILE A 145 0.93 9.20 31.50
C ILE A 145 0.61 10.62 31.94
N ASP A 146 -0.43 11.24 31.38
CA ASP A 146 -0.86 12.59 31.73
C ASP A 146 -1.30 12.68 33.20
N ALA A 147 -1.95 11.64 33.75
CA ALA A 147 -2.26 11.55 35.18
C ALA A 147 -0.99 11.46 36.05
N ARG A 148 0.01 10.67 35.63
CA ARG A 148 1.32 10.60 36.33
C ARG A 148 2.07 11.92 36.29
N LEU A 149 1.99 12.65 35.18
CA LEU A 149 2.59 13.98 35.03
C LEU A 149 1.91 14.99 35.96
N GLN A 150 0.57 14.96 36.05
CA GLN A 150 -0.19 15.79 36.98
C GLN A 150 0.17 15.49 38.44
N ALA A 151 0.34 14.22 38.81
CA ALA A 151 0.76 13.82 40.16
C ALA A 151 2.16 14.36 40.53
N LEU A 152 3.03 14.62 39.55
CA LEU A 152 4.32 15.27 39.73
C LEU A 152 4.22 16.81 39.78
N GLY A 153 3.01 17.38 39.83
CA GLY A 153 2.78 18.83 39.80
C GLY A 153 3.04 19.47 38.43
N LEU A 154 3.29 18.68 37.39
CA LEU A 154 3.55 19.14 36.04
C LEU A 154 2.26 19.03 35.22
N ALA A 155 1.54 20.13 35.09
CA ALA A 155 0.32 20.16 34.28
C ALA A 155 0.63 19.75 32.84
N ALA A 156 -0.20 18.90 32.23
CA ALA A 156 -0.09 18.55 30.80
C ALA A 156 -0.04 19.78 29.87
N ARG A 157 -0.57 20.93 30.33
CA ARG A 157 -0.51 22.24 29.66
C ARG A 157 0.87 22.90 29.63
N SER A 158 1.81 22.53 30.52
CA SER A 158 3.19 23.04 30.48
C SER A 158 4.10 22.23 29.56
N ILE A 159 3.62 21.09 29.05
CA ILE A 159 4.32 20.27 28.08
C ILE A 159 3.88 20.71 26.69
N PRO A 160 4.80 21.24 25.86
CA PRO A 160 4.44 21.66 24.50
C PRO A 160 3.82 20.48 23.76
N ALA A 161 2.60 20.70 23.24
CA ALA A 161 1.94 19.72 22.40
C ALA A 161 2.88 19.37 21.24
N ALA A 162 3.01 18.06 20.96
CA ALA A 162 3.70 17.65 19.75
C ALA A 162 3.00 18.35 18.56
N PRO A 163 3.72 19.08 17.71
CA PRO A 163 3.10 19.81 16.61
C PRO A 163 2.33 18.80 15.72
N PRO A 164 1.13 19.15 15.21
CA PRO A 164 0.34 18.23 14.41
C PRO A 164 1.14 17.82 13.18
N VAL A 165 1.39 16.52 13.03
CA VAL A 165 2.20 16.00 11.92
C VAL A 165 1.27 15.35 10.90
N GLY A 166 0.94 16.10 9.85
CA GLY A 166 0.20 15.59 8.70
C GLY A 166 1.12 15.29 7.52
N GLY A 167 0.85 14.20 6.79
CA GLY A 167 1.41 13.94 5.46
C GLY A 167 2.85 13.41 5.44
N VAL A 168 3.55 13.60 4.32
CA VAL A 168 4.89 13.03 4.06
C VAL A 168 5.93 13.51 5.10
N GLY A 169 5.76 14.72 5.65
CA GLY A 169 6.59 15.25 6.74
C GLY A 169 6.49 14.46 8.05
N ALA A 170 5.39 13.74 8.29
CA ALA A 170 5.26 12.82 9.42
C ALA A 170 6.18 11.60 9.31
N VAL A 171 6.58 11.25 8.08
CA VAL A 171 7.43 10.09 7.77
C VAL A 171 8.87 10.51 7.49
N LEU A 172 9.10 11.54 6.66
CA LEU A 172 10.43 12.00 6.29
C LEU A 172 11.04 12.99 7.30
N GLY A 173 10.23 13.77 8.01
CA GLY A 173 10.66 14.77 9.01
C GLY A 173 10.86 14.21 10.43
N ARG A 174 10.84 12.88 10.61
CA ARG A 174 10.83 12.25 11.95
C ARG A 174 12.01 12.66 12.83
N TRP A 175 13.19 12.76 12.25
CA TRP A 175 14.42 13.17 12.92
C TRP A 175 14.37 14.63 13.38
N LEU A 176 13.92 15.55 12.53
CA LEU A 176 13.82 16.98 12.85
C LEU A 176 12.81 17.24 13.98
N HIS A 177 11.67 16.54 13.97
CA HIS A 177 10.67 16.64 15.03
C HIS A 177 11.15 16.10 16.37
N ARG A 178 11.86 14.96 16.38
CA ARG A 178 12.45 14.42 17.61
C ARG A 178 13.51 15.38 18.17
N TRP A 179 14.30 16.01 17.30
CA TRP A 179 15.30 16.99 17.71
C TRP A 179 14.68 18.26 18.31
N ARG A 180 13.64 18.85 17.67
CA ARG A 180 12.91 20.01 18.22
C ARG A 180 12.26 19.72 19.57
N TYR A 181 11.60 18.57 19.71
CA TYR A 181 11.00 18.11 20.97
C TYR A 181 12.06 17.94 22.07
N ARG A 182 13.21 17.34 21.74
CA ARG A 182 14.33 17.20 22.68
C ARG A 182 14.90 18.55 23.13
N ARG A 183 15.02 19.51 22.21
CA ARG A 183 15.48 20.86 22.55
C ARG A 183 14.50 21.59 23.46
N GLN A 184 13.20 21.52 23.18
CA GLN A 184 12.17 22.18 23.99
C GLN A 184 12.11 21.64 25.42
N ILE A 185 12.18 20.32 25.59
CA ILE A 185 12.11 19.71 26.93
C ILE A 185 13.46 19.75 27.64
N GLY A 186 14.56 19.85 26.89
CA GLY A 186 15.92 19.87 27.43
C GLY A 186 16.14 20.97 28.46
N ALA A 187 15.56 22.17 28.23
CA ALA A 187 15.64 23.28 29.19
C ALA A 187 14.93 22.94 30.51
N THR A 188 13.66 22.51 30.44
CA THR A 188 12.84 22.16 31.62
C THR A 188 13.45 21.00 32.43
N LEU A 189 13.95 19.99 31.74
CA LEU A 189 14.63 18.85 32.36
C LEU A 189 15.94 19.23 33.01
N LYS A 190 16.68 20.21 32.47
CA LYS A 190 17.96 20.64 33.03
C LYS A 190 17.75 21.38 34.37
N THR A 191 16.74 22.24 34.44
CA THR A 191 16.32 22.90 35.70
C THR A 191 15.84 21.90 36.74
N LEU A 192 15.01 20.92 36.36
CA LEU A 192 14.55 19.87 37.27
C LEU A 192 15.69 18.94 37.70
N ALA A 193 16.61 18.57 36.79
CA ALA A 193 17.72 17.70 37.10
C ALA A 193 18.74 18.33 38.06
N ALA A 194 18.83 19.66 38.07
CA ALA A 194 19.66 20.39 39.03
C ALA A 194 19.09 20.33 40.46
N ALA A 195 17.76 20.27 40.61
CA ALA A 195 17.08 20.19 41.91
C ALA A 195 16.88 18.73 42.37
N ASP A 196 16.45 17.85 41.46
CA ASP A 196 16.24 16.43 41.70
C ASP A 196 16.53 15.60 40.42
N PRO A 197 17.74 15.00 40.34
CA PRO A 197 18.13 14.14 39.22
C PRO A 197 17.27 12.89 39.03
N THR A 198 16.57 12.43 40.07
CA THR A 198 15.72 11.23 39.99
C THR A 198 14.37 11.55 39.35
N SER A 199 13.68 12.59 39.83
CA SER A 199 12.43 13.09 39.24
C SER A 199 12.63 13.55 37.78
N ALA A 200 13.76 14.17 37.44
CA ALA A 200 14.06 14.56 36.07
C ALA A 200 14.20 13.35 35.12
N ARG A 201 14.85 12.27 35.57
CA ARG A 201 14.96 11.02 34.79
C ARG A 201 13.59 10.36 34.60
N GLN A 202 12.75 10.36 35.63
CA GLN A 202 11.39 9.82 35.56
C GLN A 202 10.51 10.62 34.59
N LEU A 203 10.55 11.95 34.68
CA LEU A 203 9.85 12.84 33.75
C LEU A 203 10.31 12.62 32.30
N ARG A 204 11.62 12.51 32.06
CA ARG A 204 12.18 12.21 30.74
C ARG A 204 11.59 10.93 30.16
N ARG A 205 11.51 9.86 30.96
CA ARG A 205 10.95 8.57 30.54
C ARG A 205 9.48 8.69 30.16
N LEU A 206 8.66 9.34 31.00
CA LEU A 206 7.23 9.56 30.73
C LEU A 206 7.00 10.38 29.46
N LEU A 207 7.79 11.44 29.23
CA LEU A 207 7.69 12.27 28.03
C LEU A 207 8.13 11.54 26.75
N ASP A 208 9.14 10.67 26.84
CA ASP A 208 9.57 9.83 25.73
C ASP A 208 8.56 8.70 25.44
N GLU A 209 7.86 8.18 26.46
CA GLU A 209 6.71 7.27 26.31
C GLU A 209 5.52 7.95 25.64
N ARG A 210 5.09 9.11 26.15
CA ARG A 210 4.00 9.91 25.58
C ARG A 210 4.24 10.23 24.10
N PHE A 211 5.47 10.67 23.77
CA PHE A 211 5.84 10.96 22.38
C PHE A 211 5.80 9.72 21.49
N ARG A 212 6.21 8.55 22.00
CA ARG A 212 6.12 7.28 21.24
C ARG A 212 4.68 6.92 20.91
N TRP A 213 3.77 7.01 21.87
CA TRP A 213 2.36 6.66 21.68
C TRP A 213 1.64 7.68 20.78
N GLN A 214 1.87 8.97 20.99
CA GLN A 214 1.34 10.02 20.12
C GLN A 214 1.75 9.81 18.65
N ARG A 215 3.01 9.43 18.41
CA ARG A 215 3.50 9.15 17.05
C ARG A 215 2.84 7.95 16.41
N GLN A 216 2.48 6.93 17.20
CA GLN A 216 1.74 5.78 16.68
C GLN A 216 0.34 6.20 16.23
N ILE A 217 -0.36 7.03 17.01
CA ILE A 217 -1.67 7.61 16.63
C ILE A 217 -1.55 8.41 15.32
N ASP A 218 -0.59 9.34 15.24
CA ASP A 218 -0.39 10.17 14.05
C ASP A 218 -0.07 9.33 12.80
N SER A 219 0.73 8.27 12.97
CA SER A 219 1.09 7.35 11.89
C SER A 219 -0.09 6.54 11.39
N LEU A 220 -0.98 6.13 12.29
CA LEU A 220 -2.22 5.43 11.98
C LEU A 220 -3.16 6.33 11.18
N ALA A 221 -3.37 7.57 11.64
CA ALA A 221 -4.19 8.56 10.96
C ALA A 221 -3.64 8.90 9.57
N THR A 222 -2.32 9.08 9.46
CA THR A 222 -1.64 9.36 8.19
C THR A 222 -1.78 8.18 7.21
N ALA A 223 -1.55 6.96 7.68
CA ALA A 223 -1.65 5.77 6.83
C ALA A 223 -3.08 5.54 6.32
N ARG A 224 -4.11 5.80 7.15
CA ARG A 224 -5.52 5.81 6.70
C ARG A 224 -5.79 6.87 5.63
N ARG A 225 -5.28 8.10 5.82
CA ARG A 225 -5.44 9.18 4.83
C ARG A 225 -4.76 8.83 3.50
N LEU A 226 -3.54 8.31 3.55
CA LEU A 226 -2.81 7.85 2.36
C LEU A 226 -3.55 6.72 1.65
N LEU A 227 -4.12 5.77 2.41
CA LEU A 227 -4.92 4.69 1.83
C LEU A 227 -6.20 5.21 1.15
N ALA A 228 -6.85 6.23 1.71
CA ALA A 228 -8.03 6.85 1.09
C ALA A 228 -7.66 7.57 -0.22
N VAL A 229 -6.59 8.36 -0.22
CA VAL A 229 -6.07 9.02 -1.43
C VAL A 229 -5.67 7.99 -2.48
N TRP A 230 -4.95 6.93 -2.06
CA TRP A 230 -4.55 5.85 -2.94
C TRP A 230 -5.75 5.19 -3.62
N HIS A 231 -6.81 4.83 -2.90
CA HIS A 231 -8.02 4.25 -3.51
C HIS A 231 -8.67 5.22 -4.50
N THR A 232 -8.68 6.52 -4.19
CA THR A 232 -9.29 7.56 -5.05
C THR A 232 -8.55 7.70 -6.39
N ILE A 233 -7.25 7.40 -6.44
CA ILE A 233 -6.44 7.51 -7.65
C ILE A 233 -6.30 6.16 -8.36
N HIS A 234 -6.04 5.08 -7.62
CA HIS A 234 -5.77 3.75 -8.16
C HIS A 234 -6.98 3.17 -8.91
N ILE A 235 -8.19 3.29 -8.33
CA ILE A 235 -9.40 2.71 -8.92
C ILE A 235 -9.75 3.37 -10.28
N PRO A 236 -9.82 4.72 -10.41
CA PRO A 236 -10.10 5.34 -11.70
C PRO A 236 -9.07 5.02 -12.79
N ILE A 237 -7.77 4.93 -12.43
CA ILE A 237 -6.74 4.51 -13.39
C ILE A 237 -6.99 3.09 -13.88
N GLY A 238 -7.38 2.18 -12.99
CA GLY A 238 -7.77 0.82 -13.35
C GLY A 238 -8.96 0.81 -14.32
N VAL A 239 -10.03 1.54 -14.01
CA VAL A 239 -11.22 1.65 -14.88
C VAL A 239 -10.85 2.21 -16.26
N ALA A 240 -10.03 3.27 -16.32
CA ALA A 240 -9.56 3.84 -17.57
C ALA A 240 -8.73 2.83 -18.37
N LEU A 241 -7.81 2.12 -17.71
CA LEU A 241 -6.98 1.07 -18.34
C LEU A 241 -7.86 -0.01 -18.97
N PHE A 242 -8.84 -0.55 -18.26
CA PHE A 242 -9.73 -1.59 -18.80
C PHE A 242 -10.63 -1.08 -19.92
N THR A 243 -11.05 0.18 -19.86
CA THR A 243 -11.84 0.81 -20.93
C THR A 243 -11.03 0.89 -22.22
N VAL A 244 -9.81 1.42 -22.13
CA VAL A 244 -8.90 1.54 -23.28
C VAL A 244 -8.47 0.15 -23.78
N ALA A 245 -8.26 -0.81 -22.88
CA ALA A 245 -7.93 -2.19 -23.26
C ALA A 245 -9.08 -2.85 -24.02
N GLY A 246 -10.33 -2.60 -23.63
CA GLY A 246 -11.52 -3.03 -24.36
C GLY A 246 -11.57 -2.46 -25.77
N ILE A 247 -11.30 -1.16 -25.93
CA ILE A 247 -11.20 -0.51 -27.25
C ILE A 247 -10.12 -1.17 -28.09
N HIS A 248 -8.92 -1.40 -27.53
CA HIS A 248 -7.83 -2.07 -28.25
C HIS A 248 -8.20 -3.49 -28.72
N ILE A 249 -8.91 -4.26 -27.90
CA ILE A 249 -9.40 -5.59 -28.28
C ILE A 249 -10.42 -5.49 -29.43
N VAL A 250 -11.39 -4.57 -29.33
CA VAL A 250 -12.39 -4.37 -30.39
C VAL A 250 -11.75 -3.91 -31.70
N GLU A 251 -10.83 -2.96 -31.65
CA GLU A 251 -10.09 -2.49 -32.82
C GLU A 251 -9.32 -3.63 -33.48
N THR A 252 -8.56 -4.41 -32.71
CA THR A 252 -7.77 -5.52 -33.26
C THR A 252 -8.66 -6.60 -33.89
N LEU A 253 -9.81 -6.92 -33.28
CA LEU A 253 -10.79 -7.85 -33.85
C LEU A 253 -11.43 -7.28 -35.12
N TYR A 254 -11.78 -5.99 -35.13
CA TYR A 254 -12.37 -5.32 -36.29
C TYR A 254 -11.41 -5.34 -37.49
N TYR A 255 -10.16 -4.90 -37.31
CA TYR A 255 -9.14 -4.93 -38.36
C TYR A 255 -8.84 -6.36 -38.83
N ALA A 256 -8.79 -7.34 -37.91
CA ALA A 256 -8.54 -8.74 -38.27
C ALA A 256 -9.70 -9.41 -39.04
N THR A 257 -10.93 -8.92 -38.88
CA THR A 257 -12.15 -9.52 -39.46
C THR A 257 -12.59 -8.82 -40.74
N PHE A 258 -12.54 -7.49 -40.80
CA PHE A 258 -13.15 -6.69 -41.87
C PHE A 258 -12.15 -6.06 -42.84
N ILE A 259 -10.86 -5.99 -42.46
CA ILE A 259 -9.80 -5.37 -43.28
C ILE A 259 -8.74 -6.44 -43.62
N LYS A 260 -9.21 -7.64 -43.97
CA LYS A 260 -8.42 -8.68 -44.61
C LYS A 260 -8.63 -8.65 -46.12
#